data_AF-A0A3M0XGL5-F1
#
_entry.id   AF-A0A3M0XGL5-F1
#
_cell.length_a   1.000
_cell.length_b   1.000
_cell.length_c   1.000
_cell.angle_alpha   90.00
_cell.angle_beta   90.00
_cell.angle_gamma   90.00
#
_symmetry.space_group_name_H-M   'P 1'
#
loop_
_entity.id
_entity.type
_entity.pdbx_description
1 polymer ?
#
loop_
_entity_poly.entity_id
_entity_poly.type
_entity_poly.pdbx_seq_one_letter_code
_entity_poly.pdbx_strand_id
1 'polypeptide(L)'
;MVKDGIIDALRELLLRRDDVFILSANCTSTARAQPLQKNNRFIQCANINPLPIARGLCIAGKIPYILTRKKINLGPGDNIKAVLYKDTDPFENSTTPIDKSQARKATIAASVFKGPLTIIAIKNSERVSSEQPYTLAHPQIIQRGCDATIVSSGKGTIEAILASRFLKAQGISCSIINVHTIPTRKDAILENSKGPVIVTDNLGELSIENSKKSKPDANSIARMVQQTLDEPFNEHTENAFYLKDGKKLTSIKDLYHAFWYMSKDTFNHHVTEQKNDFAKWVKDVFGKDNLAESLLSAKSREEARSKLRRWAR
;
A
#
# COMPACT_ATOMS: atom_id res chain seq x y z
N MET A 1 7.55 1.55 8.48
CA MET A 1 6.11 1.51 8.14
C MET A 1 5.62 2.93 7.83
N VAL A 2 4.46 3.08 7.16
CA VAL A 2 3.85 4.40 6.85
C VAL A 2 3.74 5.28 8.09
N LYS A 3 3.19 4.73 9.20
CA LYS A 3 3.02 5.44 10.47
C LYS A 3 4.31 6.06 11.00
N ASP A 4 5.45 5.38 10.84
CA ASP A 4 6.74 5.87 11.33
C ASP A 4 7.18 7.11 10.56
N GLY A 5 6.94 7.14 9.24
CA GLY A 5 7.26 8.31 8.40
C GLY A 5 6.45 9.54 8.78
N ILE A 6 5.17 9.34 9.15
CA ILE A 6 4.31 10.41 9.67
C ILE A 6 4.85 10.96 10.98
N ILE A 7 5.16 10.08 11.95
CA ILE A 7 5.69 10.51 13.25
C ILE A 7 7.03 11.23 13.10
N ASP A 8 7.93 10.71 12.27
CA ASP A 8 9.22 11.33 11.99
C ASP A 8 9.04 12.76 11.40
N ALA A 9 8.13 12.93 10.44
CA ALA A 9 7.78 14.24 9.89
C ALA A 9 7.16 15.19 10.92
N LEU A 10 6.23 14.71 11.75
CA LEU A 10 5.61 15.54 12.80
C LEU A 10 6.64 16.03 13.82
N ARG A 11 7.60 15.19 14.21
CA ARG A 11 8.71 15.59 15.09
C ARG A 11 9.55 16.68 14.45
N GLU A 12 9.89 16.52 13.17
CA GLU A 12 10.65 17.52 12.43
C GLU A 12 9.91 18.84 12.29
N LEU A 13 8.60 18.80 11.98
CA LEU A 13 7.77 19.99 11.91
C LEU A 13 7.70 20.72 13.25
N LEU A 14 7.53 19.99 14.35
CA LEU A 14 7.58 20.59 15.69
C LEU A 14 8.95 21.21 16.01
N LEU A 15 10.06 20.68 15.47
CA LEU A 15 11.39 21.28 15.69
C LEU A 15 11.64 22.52 14.83
N ARG A 16 11.13 22.53 13.59
CA ARG A 16 11.49 23.54 12.58
C ARG A 16 10.47 24.67 12.44
N ARG A 17 9.24 24.45 12.90
CA ARG A 17 8.14 25.40 12.76
C ARG A 17 7.49 25.61 14.12
N ASP A 18 7.15 26.84 14.45
CA ASP A 18 6.47 27.24 15.69
C ASP A 18 4.93 27.27 15.54
N ASP A 19 4.46 27.26 14.29
CA ASP A 19 3.04 27.35 13.94
C ASP A 19 2.32 26.00 13.87
N VAL A 20 3.06 24.89 13.94
CA VAL A 20 2.48 23.53 13.92
C VAL A 20 2.11 23.08 15.32
N PHE A 21 0.89 22.56 15.46
CA PHE A 21 0.33 21.98 16.69
C PHE A 21 -0.18 20.56 16.42
N ILE A 22 -0.16 19.70 17.43
CA ILE A 22 -0.66 18.32 17.32
C ILE A 22 -1.79 18.12 18.33
N LEU A 23 -2.94 17.66 17.85
CA LEU A 23 -4.11 17.33 18.66
C LEU A 23 -4.32 15.82 18.65
N SER A 24 -4.23 15.15 19.79
CA SER A 24 -4.40 13.70 19.88
C SER A 24 -5.79 13.33 20.37
N ALA A 25 -6.62 12.80 19.46
CA ALA A 25 -7.96 12.29 19.77
C ALA A 25 -7.91 10.76 19.78
N ASN A 26 -7.92 10.17 20.97
CA ASN A 26 -7.89 8.71 21.17
C ASN A 26 -6.71 7.97 20.50
N CYS A 27 -5.54 8.61 20.39
CA CYS A 27 -4.33 8.02 19.78
C CYS A 27 -3.13 7.88 20.73
N THR A 28 -3.29 8.25 22.01
CA THR A 28 -2.24 8.27 23.04
C THR A 28 -1.64 6.91 23.39
N SER A 29 -2.36 5.83 23.12
CA SER A 29 -1.92 4.46 23.47
C SER A 29 -0.91 3.86 22.48
N THR A 30 -0.53 4.57 21.43
CA THR A 30 0.53 4.07 20.55
C THR A 30 1.88 4.49 21.11
N ALA A 31 2.69 3.54 21.57
CA ALA A 31 4.06 3.77 22.07
C ALA A 31 4.90 4.67 21.14
N ARG A 32 4.56 4.69 19.85
CA ARG A 32 5.23 5.49 18.81
C ARG A 32 4.91 6.99 18.83
N ALA A 33 3.81 7.43 19.44
CA ALA A 33 3.48 8.85 19.59
C ALA A 33 4.05 9.46 20.88
N GLN A 34 4.59 8.65 21.81
CA GLN A 34 5.24 9.13 23.04
C GLN A 34 6.31 10.21 22.81
N PRO A 35 7.16 10.14 21.76
CA PRO A 35 8.15 11.19 21.50
C PRO A 35 7.54 12.57 21.25
N LEU A 36 6.28 12.65 20.79
CA LEU A 36 5.59 13.91 20.52
C LEU A 36 5.01 14.54 21.80
N GLN A 37 4.67 13.71 22.80
CA GLN A 37 3.91 14.14 23.99
C GLN A 37 4.68 15.11 24.90
N LYS A 38 6.02 15.10 24.83
CA LYS A 38 6.86 16.01 25.61
C LYS A 38 6.88 17.45 25.06
N ASN A 39 6.35 17.67 23.86
CA ASN A 39 6.34 18.98 23.24
C ASN A 39 5.14 19.81 23.74
N ASN A 40 5.37 21.07 24.09
CA ASN A 40 4.33 21.99 24.59
C ASN A 40 3.21 22.30 23.58
N ARG A 41 3.41 21.98 22.29
CA ARG A 41 2.41 22.10 21.23
C ARG A 41 1.70 20.78 20.90
N PHE A 42 1.93 19.74 21.71
CA PHE A 42 1.13 18.53 21.70
C PHE A 42 0.00 18.66 22.73
N ILE A 43 -1.24 18.64 22.25
CA ILE A 43 -2.44 18.77 23.08
C ILE A 43 -3.19 17.44 23.04
N GLN A 44 -3.37 16.86 24.22
CA GLN A 44 -4.15 15.64 24.38
C GLN A 44 -5.64 15.98 24.47
N CYS A 45 -6.42 15.54 23.48
CA CYS A 45 -7.87 15.80 23.42
C CYS A 45 -8.72 14.64 23.97
N ALA A 46 -8.11 13.51 24.38
CA ALA A 46 -8.81 12.35 24.96
C ALA A 46 -10.13 12.03 24.22
N ASN A 47 -11.27 12.10 24.93
CA ASN A 47 -12.62 11.84 24.39
C ASN A 47 -13.34 13.10 23.86
N ILE A 48 -12.71 14.27 23.92
CA ILE A 48 -13.30 15.54 23.47
C ILE A 48 -13.12 15.67 21.96
N ASN A 49 -14.07 16.31 21.30
CA ASN A 49 -13.97 16.66 19.88
C ASN A 49 -12.79 17.63 19.66
N PRO A 50 -11.76 17.27 18.87
CA PRO A 50 -10.60 18.13 18.65
C PRO A 50 -10.88 19.31 17.70
N LEU A 51 -11.98 19.29 16.94
CA LEU A 51 -12.23 20.29 15.89
C LEU A 51 -12.37 21.73 16.40
N PRO A 52 -13.11 22.04 17.48
CA PRO A 52 -13.19 23.41 17.98
C PRO A 52 -11.82 23.98 18.37
N ILE A 53 -10.96 23.16 18.98
CA ILE A 53 -9.58 23.53 19.34
C ILE A 53 -8.77 23.78 18.06
N ALA A 54 -8.87 22.87 17.08
CA ALA A 54 -8.19 23.01 15.80
C ALA A 54 -8.58 24.30 15.07
N ARG A 55 -9.87 24.67 15.08
CA ARG A 55 -10.36 25.91 14.47
C ARG A 55 -9.83 27.15 15.19
N GLY A 56 -9.85 27.16 16.52
CA GLY A 56 -9.24 28.24 17.29
C GLY A 56 -7.76 28.43 16.96
N LEU A 57 -7.01 27.33 16.82
CA LEU A 57 -5.62 27.36 16.36
C LEU A 57 -5.49 27.94 14.94
N CYS A 58 -6.37 27.57 14.02
CA CYS A 58 -6.36 28.13 12.66
C CYS A 58 -6.60 29.64 12.64
N ILE A 59 -7.55 30.13 13.46
CA ILE A 59 -7.81 31.59 13.61
C ILE A 59 -6.57 32.32 14.12
N ALA A 60 -5.80 31.68 15.01
CA ALA A 60 -4.52 32.19 15.51
C ALA A 60 -3.34 32.02 14.52
N GLY A 61 -3.61 31.66 13.25
CA GLY A 61 -2.60 31.47 12.22
C GLY A 61 -1.78 30.19 12.38
N LYS A 62 -2.24 29.23 13.17
CA LYS A 62 -1.55 27.96 13.44
C LYS A 62 -2.08 26.82 12.55
N ILE A 63 -1.29 25.76 12.41
CA ILE A 63 -1.61 24.58 11.59
C ILE A 63 -1.74 23.36 12.51
N PRO A 64 -2.97 22.95 12.86
CA PRO A 64 -3.21 21.79 13.71
C PRO A 64 -3.18 20.49 12.90
N TYR A 65 -2.51 19.47 13.44
CA TYR A 65 -2.57 18.08 13.00
C TYR A 65 -3.37 17.25 14.01
N ILE A 66 -4.56 16.81 13.62
CA ILE A 66 -5.41 15.94 14.43
C ILE A 66 -5.02 14.47 14.19
N LEU A 67 -4.53 13.80 15.22
CA LEU A 67 -4.27 12.36 15.21
C LEU A 67 -5.53 11.61 15.66
N THR A 68 -6.10 10.77 14.79
CA THR A 68 -7.38 10.08 15.06
C THR A 68 -7.41 8.67 14.45
N ARG A 69 -8.25 7.81 15.01
CA ARG A 69 -8.63 6.50 14.42
C ARG A 69 -10.02 6.53 13.75
N LYS A 70 -10.79 7.60 13.97
CA LYS A 70 -12.12 7.81 13.40
C LYS A 70 -12.02 8.86 12.30
N LYS A 71 -12.70 8.64 11.17
CA LYS A 71 -12.83 9.65 10.13
C LYS A 71 -13.55 10.88 10.71
N ILE A 72 -13.01 12.07 10.45
CA ILE A 72 -13.55 13.35 10.90
C ILE A 72 -13.80 14.20 9.66
N ASN A 73 -14.94 14.87 9.60
CA ASN A 73 -15.17 15.90 8.59
C ASN A 73 -14.47 17.19 9.06
N LEU A 74 -13.44 17.62 8.33
CA LEU A 74 -12.68 18.82 8.69
C LEU A 74 -13.44 20.12 8.37
N GLY A 75 -14.46 20.05 7.51
CA GLY A 75 -15.14 21.22 6.97
C GLY A 75 -14.29 21.94 5.92
N PRO A 76 -14.89 22.86 5.14
CA PRO A 76 -14.18 23.62 4.12
C PRO A 76 -13.33 24.74 4.73
N GLY A 77 -12.29 25.17 4.01
CA GLY A 77 -11.58 26.43 4.25
C GLY A 77 -10.54 26.44 5.37
N ASP A 78 -10.76 25.72 6.47
CA ASP A 78 -9.81 25.70 7.59
C ASP A 78 -8.52 24.94 7.22
N ASN A 79 -7.36 25.46 7.64
CA ASN A 79 -6.04 24.85 7.40
C ASN A 79 -5.76 23.61 8.30
N ILE A 80 -6.80 22.88 8.69
CA ILE A 80 -6.70 21.72 9.59
C ILE A 80 -6.17 20.52 8.82
N LYS A 81 -5.21 19.82 9.43
CA LYS A 81 -4.69 18.55 8.92
C LYS A 81 -5.16 17.43 9.83
N ALA A 82 -5.43 16.27 9.25
CA ALA A 82 -5.72 15.06 10.02
C ALA A 82 -4.80 13.94 9.60
N VAL A 83 -4.45 13.08 10.57
CA VAL A 83 -3.83 11.78 10.33
C VAL A 83 -4.82 10.73 10.78
N LEU A 84 -5.35 9.97 9.83
CA LEU A 84 -6.29 8.89 10.07
C LEU A 84 -5.54 7.55 10.16
N TYR A 85 -5.40 7.02 11.37
CA TYR A 85 -4.81 5.70 11.64
C TYR A 85 -5.81 4.56 11.45
N LYS A 86 -6.52 4.59 10.33
CA LYS A 86 -7.47 3.56 9.91
C LYS A 86 -7.26 3.30 8.43
N ASP A 87 -7.08 2.04 8.09
CA ASP A 87 -7.05 1.61 6.69
C ASP A 87 -8.45 1.76 6.11
N THR A 88 -8.57 2.54 5.04
CA THR A 88 -9.83 2.89 4.40
C THR A 88 -9.56 3.42 3.00
N ASP A 89 -10.56 3.32 2.13
CA ASP A 89 -10.51 3.91 0.80
C ASP A 89 -10.29 5.43 0.89
N PRO A 90 -9.55 6.01 -0.08
CA PRO A 90 -9.37 7.45 -0.14
C PRO A 90 -10.71 8.15 -0.38
N PHE A 91 -10.79 9.38 0.10
CA PHE A 91 -11.94 10.25 -0.06
C PHE A 91 -11.50 11.67 -0.40
N GLU A 92 -12.44 12.56 -0.68
CA GLU A 92 -12.14 13.96 -1.00
C GLU A 92 -11.26 14.63 0.07
N ASN A 93 -10.27 15.41 -0.37
CA ASN A 93 -9.26 16.05 0.47
C ASN A 93 -8.48 15.06 1.34
N SER A 94 -8.11 13.91 0.75
CA SER A 94 -7.25 12.93 1.41
C SER A 94 -6.01 12.60 0.59
N THR A 95 -4.98 12.12 1.28
CA THR A 95 -3.74 11.63 0.68
C THR A 95 -3.31 10.31 1.34
N THR A 96 -2.89 9.34 0.52
CA THR A 96 -2.66 7.93 0.88
C THR A 96 -1.21 7.54 0.54
N PRO A 97 -0.22 7.95 1.36
CA PRO A 97 1.16 7.52 1.16
C PRO A 97 1.30 6.01 1.37
N ILE A 98 2.04 5.34 0.49
CA ILE A 98 2.11 3.87 0.46
C ILE A 98 3.34 3.28 1.17
N ASP A 99 4.28 4.13 1.58
CA ASP A 99 5.48 3.71 2.28
C ASP A 99 5.97 4.75 3.30
N LYS A 100 7.05 4.43 4.04
CA LYS A 100 7.62 5.33 5.05
C LYS A 100 8.11 6.65 4.43
N SER A 101 8.74 6.60 3.26
CA SER A 101 9.35 7.77 2.61
C SER A 101 8.28 8.74 2.14
N GLN A 102 7.29 8.24 1.41
CA GLN A 102 6.12 9.00 0.98
C GLN A 102 5.34 9.53 2.17
N ALA A 103 5.17 8.77 3.25
CA ALA A 103 4.43 9.24 4.42
C ALA A 103 5.09 10.45 5.09
N ARG A 104 6.43 10.44 5.18
CA ARG A 104 7.20 11.59 5.65
C ARG A 104 7.00 12.79 4.71
N LYS A 105 7.18 12.60 3.40
CA LYS A 105 7.03 13.66 2.39
C LYS A 105 5.60 14.23 2.35
N ALA A 106 4.58 13.38 2.43
CA ALA A 106 3.17 13.75 2.46
C ALA A 106 2.82 14.60 3.69
N THR A 107 3.38 14.24 4.85
CA THR A 107 3.14 14.97 6.10
C THR A 107 3.77 16.36 6.07
N ILE A 108 4.97 16.49 5.49
CA ILE A 108 5.62 17.78 5.28
C ILE A 108 4.85 18.60 4.23
N ALA A 109 4.47 18.01 3.10
CA ALA A 109 3.70 18.67 2.05
C ALA A 109 2.33 19.16 2.56
N ALA A 110 1.67 18.38 3.42
CA ALA A 110 0.45 18.79 4.08
C ALA A 110 0.64 20.09 4.89
N SER A 111 1.81 20.32 5.49
CA SER A 111 2.04 21.48 6.35
C SER A 111 2.08 22.81 5.58
N VAL A 112 2.25 22.77 4.26
CA VAL A 112 2.24 23.93 3.38
C VAL A 112 1.00 23.97 2.48
N PHE A 113 0.16 22.93 2.54
CA PHE A 113 -1.09 22.85 1.80
C PHE A 113 -2.16 23.75 2.44
N LYS A 114 -2.77 24.61 1.62
CA LYS A 114 -3.88 25.48 2.02
C LYS A 114 -5.20 24.71 1.95
N GLY A 115 -5.95 24.73 3.05
CA GLY A 115 -7.22 24.02 3.21
C GLY A 115 -7.09 22.69 3.95
N PRO A 116 -8.22 21.99 4.14
CA PRO A 116 -8.28 20.75 4.90
C PRO A 116 -7.57 19.61 4.14
N LEU A 117 -6.83 18.75 4.85
CA LEU A 117 -6.25 17.55 4.24
C LEU A 117 -6.14 16.41 5.27
N THR A 118 -6.61 15.22 4.88
CA THR A 118 -6.46 14.00 5.68
C THR A 118 -5.39 13.08 5.11
N ILE A 119 -4.36 12.77 5.89
CA ILE A 119 -3.37 11.74 5.59
C ILE A 119 -3.89 10.40 6.12
N ILE A 120 -4.13 9.45 5.22
CA ILE A 120 -4.60 8.11 5.57
C ILE A 120 -3.38 7.21 5.76
N ALA A 121 -3.21 6.71 6.99
CA ALA A 121 -2.11 5.83 7.33
C ALA A 121 -2.51 4.37 7.12
N ILE A 122 -2.28 3.86 5.90
CA ILE A 122 -2.54 2.46 5.53
C ILE A 122 -1.68 1.49 6.37
N LYS A 123 -2.15 0.25 6.54
CA LYS A 123 -1.44 -0.76 7.34
C LYS A 123 -0.25 -1.35 6.59
N ASN A 124 -0.49 -1.77 5.35
CA ASN A 124 0.51 -2.42 4.51
C ASN A 124 1.39 -1.38 3.84
N SER A 125 2.66 -1.71 3.62
CA SER A 125 3.59 -0.83 2.93
C SER A 125 4.59 -1.63 2.12
N GLU A 126 4.75 -1.27 0.86
CA GLU A 126 5.85 -1.74 0.01
C GLU A 126 6.92 -0.67 0.00
N ARG A 127 8.20 -1.06 0.03
CA ARG A 127 9.28 -0.09 -0.09
C ARG A 127 9.34 0.38 -1.55
N VAL A 128 8.89 1.60 -1.81
CA VAL A 128 9.04 2.21 -3.13
C VAL A 128 10.33 3.01 -3.12
N SER A 129 11.33 2.53 -3.87
CA SER A 129 12.57 3.27 -4.09
C SER A 129 12.29 4.48 -4.96
N SER A 130 11.93 5.60 -4.34
CA SER A 130 11.53 6.82 -5.05
C SER A 130 12.18 8.05 -4.43
N GLU A 131 13.21 8.55 -5.09
CA GLU A 131 13.70 9.92 -4.95
C GLU A 131 12.68 10.96 -5.44
N GLN A 132 11.63 10.54 -6.15
CA GLN A 132 10.61 11.44 -6.69
C GLN A 132 9.99 12.33 -5.59
N PRO A 133 9.67 13.60 -5.91
CA PRO A 133 8.96 14.48 -5.00
C PRO A 133 7.54 13.94 -4.74
N TYR A 134 6.99 14.25 -3.56
CA TYR A 134 5.59 13.97 -3.22
C TYR A 134 4.79 15.25 -3.38
N THR A 135 4.26 15.49 -4.56
CA THR A 135 3.51 16.70 -4.89
C THR A 135 2.03 16.42 -4.79
N LEU A 136 1.34 17.06 -3.85
CA LEU A 136 -0.10 16.89 -3.67
C LEU A 136 -0.88 17.18 -4.97
N ALA A 137 -1.97 16.44 -5.17
CA ALA A 137 -2.82 16.47 -6.37
C ALA A 137 -2.11 16.10 -7.70
N HIS A 138 -0.87 15.61 -7.65
CA HIS A 138 -0.17 15.07 -8.82
C HIS A 138 0.01 13.56 -8.65
N PRO A 139 -0.31 12.74 -9.67
CA PRO A 139 -0.10 11.30 -9.59
C PRO A 139 1.39 10.97 -9.63
N GLN A 140 1.77 9.88 -8.98
CA GLN A 140 3.14 9.40 -8.92
C GLN A 140 3.31 8.11 -9.73
N ILE A 141 4.37 8.04 -10.54
CA ILE A 141 4.66 6.87 -11.36
C ILE A 141 5.56 5.95 -10.56
N ILE A 142 5.00 4.82 -10.14
CA ILE A 142 5.69 3.84 -9.30
C ILE A 142 6.52 2.90 -10.16
N GLN A 143 5.98 2.50 -11.31
CA GLN A 143 6.63 1.57 -12.23
C GLN A 143 6.22 1.91 -13.67
N ARG A 144 7.14 1.72 -14.61
CA ARG A 144 6.86 1.82 -16.05
C ARG A 144 6.68 0.43 -16.66
N GLY A 145 5.74 0.33 -17.59
CA GLY A 145 5.48 -0.83 -18.45
C GLY A 145 4.81 -0.39 -19.76
N CYS A 146 4.72 -1.30 -20.73
CA CYS A 146 4.27 -0.99 -22.10
C CYS A 146 2.89 -1.54 -22.47
N ASP A 147 2.39 -2.54 -21.76
CA ASP A 147 1.23 -3.32 -22.22
C ASP A 147 -0.08 -2.81 -21.62
N ALA A 148 -0.05 -2.32 -20.38
CA ALA A 148 -1.21 -1.72 -19.71
C ALA A 148 -0.77 -0.73 -18.61
N THR A 149 -1.71 0.08 -18.13
CA THR A 149 -1.53 0.99 -17.01
C THR A 149 -2.56 0.73 -15.92
N ILE A 150 -2.07 0.49 -14.71
CA ILE A 150 -2.91 0.32 -13.52
C ILE A 150 -2.86 1.62 -12.72
N VAL A 151 -4.03 2.21 -12.49
CA VAL A 151 -4.22 3.45 -11.73
C VAL A 151 -4.94 3.10 -10.42
N SER A 152 -4.32 3.43 -9.30
CA SER A 152 -4.80 3.06 -7.96
C SER A 152 -4.30 4.07 -6.93
N SER A 153 -4.61 3.85 -5.67
CA SER A 153 -4.29 4.70 -4.53
C SER A 153 -4.12 3.85 -3.27
N GLY A 154 -3.23 4.27 -2.37
CA GLY A 154 -3.10 3.63 -1.05
C GLY A 154 -2.86 2.11 -1.15
N LYS A 155 -3.74 1.32 -0.53
CA LYS A 155 -3.66 -0.15 -0.53
C LYS A 155 -3.76 -0.75 -1.93
N GLY A 156 -4.62 -0.20 -2.79
CA GLY A 156 -4.77 -0.68 -4.18
C GLY A 156 -3.46 -0.55 -4.97
N THR A 157 -2.63 0.44 -4.67
CA THR A 157 -1.29 0.55 -5.28
C THR A 157 -0.33 -0.53 -4.82
N ILE A 158 -0.42 -0.96 -3.55
CA ILE A 158 0.36 -2.10 -3.06
C ILE A 158 -0.03 -3.36 -3.83
N GLU A 159 -1.34 -3.60 -3.97
CA GLU A 159 -1.90 -4.73 -4.71
C GLU A 159 -1.50 -4.68 -6.20
N ALA A 160 -1.55 -3.50 -6.83
CA ALA A 160 -1.11 -3.29 -8.21
C ALA A 160 0.38 -3.59 -8.41
N ILE A 161 1.26 -3.19 -7.47
CA ILE A 161 2.68 -3.53 -7.49
C ILE A 161 2.85 -5.04 -7.48
N LEU A 162 2.18 -5.74 -6.56
CA LEU A 162 2.26 -7.20 -6.47
C LEU A 162 1.71 -7.87 -7.74
N ALA A 163 0.50 -7.49 -8.19
CA ALA A 163 -0.13 -7.99 -9.41
C ALA A 163 0.77 -7.82 -10.65
N SER A 164 1.46 -6.67 -10.79
CA SER A 164 2.36 -6.43 -11.90
C SER A 164 3.55 -7.41 -11.94
N ARG A 165 4.01 -7.91 -10.78
CA ARG A 165 5.07 -8.92 -10.73
C ARG A 165 4.57 -10.26 -11.29
N PHE A 166 3.33 -10.65 -10.99
CA PHE A 166 2.70 -11.85 -11.54
C PHE A 166 2.47 -11.74 -13.05
N LEU A 167 1.94 -10.59 -13.49
CA LEU A 167 1.69 -10.31 -14.90
C LEU A 167 3.00 -10.31 -15.71
N LYS A 168 4.08 -9.76 -15.15
CA LYS A 168 5.40 -9.78 -15.80
C LYS A 168 5.90 -11.20 -16.04
N ALA A 169 5.62 -12.15 -15.15
CA ALA A 169 5.96 -13.57 -15.34
C ALA A 169 5.16 -14.24 -16.47
N GLN A 170 4.03 -13.65 -16.86
CA GLN A 170 3.21 -14.06 -18.01
C GLN A 170 3.54 -13.25 -19.28
N GLY A 171 4.58 -12.41 -19.23
CA GLY A 171 4.99 -11.57 -20.36
C GLY A 171 4.22 -10.25 -20.48
N ILE A 172 3.44 -9.85 -19.47
CA ILE A 172 2.66 -8.60 -19.46
C ILE A 172 3.35 -7.57 -18.56
N SER A 173 3.76 -6.44 -19.14
CA SER A 173 4.43 -5.34 -18.48
C SER A 173 3.47 -4.18 -18.20
N CYS A 174 3.12 -3.98 -16.93
CA CYS A 174 2.21 -2.90 -16.51
C CYS A 174 2.96 -1.68 -15.97
N SER A 175 2.55 -0.49 -16.42
CA SER A 175 2.78 0.77 -15.70
C SER A 175 1.89 0.83 -14.47
N ILE A 176 2.40 1.39 -13.37
CA ILE A 176 1.64 1.62 -12.15
C ILE A 176 1.70 3.09 -11.80
N ILE A 177 0.53 3.70 -11.69
CA ILE A 177 0.35 5.10 -11.32
C ILE A 177 -0.41 5.16 -9.99
N ASN A 178 0.23 5.75 -8.99
CA ASN A 178 -0.34 6.01 -7.67
C ASN A 178 -0.99 7.40 -7.65
N VAL A 179 -2.32 7.43 -7.62
CA VAL A 179 -3.14 8.60 -7.33
C VAL A 179 -3.19 8.77 -5.81
N HIS A 180 -2.08 9.21 -5.24
CA HIS A 180 -1.95 9.30 -3.79
C HIS A 180 -2.72 10.46 -3.16
N THR A 181 -3.34 11.36 -3.92
CA THR A 181 -4.13 12.49 -3.40
C THR A 181 -5.45 12.56 -4.16
N ILE A 182 -6.55 12.81 -3.45
CA ILE A 182 -7.88 13.05 -4.04
C ILE A 182 -8.36 14.46 -3.64
N PRO A 183 -8.76 15.32 -4.59
CA PRO A 183 -8.72 15.12 -6.04
C PRO A 183 -7.30 15.14 -6.62
N THR A 184 -7.16 14.69 -7.88
CA THR A 184 -5.89 14.61 -8.60
C THR A 184 -5.99 15.21 -10.00
N ARG A 185 -4.84 15.52 -10.60
CA ARG A 185 -4.70 15.92 -12.00
C ARG A 185 -4.96 14.75 -12.97
N LYS A 186 -6.16 14.75 -13.56
CA LYS A 186 -6.60 13.71 -14.53
C LYS A 186 -5.75 13.70 -15.81
N ASP A 187 -5.36 14.88 -16.30
CA ASP A 187 -4.48 15.08 -17.45
C ASP A 187 -3.13 14.37 -17.27
N ALA A 188 -2.50 14.54 -16.11
CA ALA A 188 -1.22 13.92 -15.79
C ALA A 188 -1.29 12.39 -15.73
N ILE A 189 -2.45 11.80 -15.41
CA ILE A 189 -2.67 10.34 -15.47
C ILE A 189 -2.62 9.88 -16.93
N LEU A 190 -3.36 10.57 -17.81
CA LEU A 190 -3.45 10.21 -19.22
C LEU A 190 -2.09 10.37 -19.93
N GLU A 191 -1.36 11.46 -19.68
CA GLU A 191 -0.02 11.70 -20.22
C GLU A 191 0.98 10.61 -19.87
N ASN A 192 0.82 9.98 -18.71
CA ASN A 192 1.74 8.96 -18.21
C ASN A 192 1.26 7.52 -18.44
N SER A 193 0.06 7.35 -19.00
CA SER A 193 -0.52 6.05 -19.30
C SER A 193 0.01 5.47 -20.62
N LYS A 194 0.24 4.17 -20.61
CA LYS A 194 0.57 3.34 -21.79
C LYS A 194 -0.38 2.16 -21.87
N GLY A 195 -0.86 1.85 -23.08
CA GLY A 195 -1.84 0.79 -23.29
C GLY A 195 -3.19 1.08 -22.62
N PRO A 196 -4.00 0.04 -22.35
CA PRO A 196 -5.28 0.17 -21.64
C PRO A 196 -5.08 0.68 -20.22
N VAL A 197 -5.99 1.53 -19.76
CA VAL A 197 -6.01 2.07 -18.40
C VAL A 197 -7.02 1.31 -17.56
N ILE A 198 -6.59 0.81 -16.40
CA ILE A 198 -7.39 0.00 -15.49
C ILE A 198 -7.37 0.69 -14.14
N VAL A 199 -8.54 1.05 -13.65
CA VAL A 199 -8.71 1.77 -12.37
C VAL A 199 -9.26 0.78 -11.36
N THR A 200 -8.53 0.56 -10.25
CA THR A 200 -8.82 -0.54 -9.31
C THR A 200 -9.59 -0.12 -8.08
N ASP A 201 -9.64 1.18 -7.79
CA ASP A 201 -10.25 1.70 -6.57
C ASP A 201 -11.43 2.61 -6.91
N ASN A 202 -12.31 2.79 -5.92
CA ASN A 202 -13.42 3.73 -5.97
C ASN A 202 -12.90 5.18 -5.85
N LEU A 203 -12.03 5.60 -6.77
CA LEU A 203 -11.35 6.91 -6.78
C LEU A 203 -12.29 8.10 -7.06
N GLY A 204 -13.61 7.92 -6.91
CA GLY A 204 -14.66 8.92 -7.10
C GLY A 204 -14.70 9.47 -8.53
N GLU A 205 -15.61 8.98 -9.38
CA GLU A 205 -15.82 9.48 -10.76
C GLU A 205 -14.53 9.95 -11.48
N LEU A 206 -13.45 9.18 -11.34
CA LEU A 206 -12.48 9.02 -12.41
C LEU A 206 -13.14 8.10 -13.43
N SER A 207 -14.27 8.55 -14.00
CA SER A 207 -14.70 8.20 -15.33
C SER A 207 -13.62 8.70 -16.27
N ILE A 208 -12.50 8.00 -16.27
CA ILE A 208 -11.60 7.98 -17.40
C ILE A 208 -12.46 7.28 -18.45
N GLU A 209 -13.26 8.07 -19.18
CA GLU A 209 -13.89 7.60 -20.40
C GLU A 209 -12.80 6.85 -21.14
N ASN A 210 -13.06 5.57 -21.44
CA ASN A 210 -12.18 4.67 -22.18
C ASN A 210 -11.83 5.33 -23.51
N SER A 211 -10.92 6.30 -23.49
CA SER A 211 -10.60 7.17 -24.61
C SER A 211 -9.55 6.46 -25.44
N LYS A 212 -10.06 5.46 -26.13
CA LYS A 212 -9.72 4.93 -27.45
C LYS A 212 -10.23 3.50 -27.45
N LYS A 213 -11.15 3.19 -28.37
CA LYS A 213 -11.52 1.81 -28.72
C LYS A 213 -10.24 1.00 -28.83
N SER A 214 -9.92 0.26 -27.78
CA SER A 214 -8.69 -0.49 -27.72
C SER A 214 -8.87 -1.75 -28.56
N LYS A 215 -7.78 -2.20 -29.20
CA LYS A 215 -7.74 -3.43 -29.98
C LYS A 215 -8.24 -4.63 -29.13
N PRO A 216 -8.72 -5.73 -29.74
CA PRO A 216 -9.25 -6.89 -29.02
C PRO A 216 -8.28 -7.50 -27.99
N ASP A 217 -6.97 -7.37 -28.24
CA ASP A 217 -5.88 -7.79 -27.36
C ASP A 217 -5.86 -7.00 -26.04
N ALA A 218 -6.08 -5.69 -26.09
CA ALA A 218 -6.10 -4.79 -24.95
C ALA A 218 -7.27 -5.07 -23.99
N ASN A 219 -8.45 -5.42 -24.52
CA ASN A 219 -9.58 -5.85 -23.69
C ASN A 219 -9.29 -7.19 -22.99
N SER A 220 -8.47 -8.04 -23.61
CA SER A 220 -8.06 -9.33 -23.04
C SER A 220 -7.01 -9.11 -21.94
N ILE A 221 -6.03 -8.23 -22.18
CA ILE A 221 -5.04 -7.80 -21.17
C ILE A 221 -5.74 -7.14 -19.98
N ALA A 222 -6.70 -6.25 -20.22
CA ALA A 222 -7.46 -5.61 -19.15
C ALA A 222 -8.23 -6.63 -18.28
N ARG A 223 -8.86 -7.63 -18.91
CA ARG A 223 -9.51 -8.74 -18.19
C ARG A 223 -8.50 -9.58 -17.39
N MET A 224 -7.35 -9.91 -17.95
CA MET A 224 -6.30 -10.67 -17.24
C MET A 224 -5.76 -9.91 -16.02
N VAL A 225 -5.56 -8.60 -16.17
CA VAL A 225 -5.12 -7.73 -15.08
C VAL A 225 -6.20 -7.65 -14.00
N GLN A 226 -7.47 -7.42 -14.36
CA GLN A 226 -8.57 -7.35 -13.40
C GLN A 226 -8.76 -8.68 -12.65
N GLN A 227 -8.73 -9.81 -13.37
CA GLN A 227 -8.76 -11.14 -12.74
C GLN A 227 -7.60 -11.34 -11.76
N THR A 228 -6.40 -10.86 -12.08
CA THR A 228 -5.24 -10.96 -11.18
C THR A 228 -5.41 -10.11 -9.92
N LEU A 229 -6.10 -8.96 -10.02
CA LEU A 229 -6.36 -8.05 -8.90
C LEU A 229 -7.50 -8.55 -8.00
N ASP A 230 -8.51 -9.22 -8.57
CA ASP A 230 -9.68 -9.73 -7.83
C ASP A 230 -9.36 -10.99 -7.00
N GLU A 231 -8.25 -11.69 -7.31
CA GLU A 231 -7.80 -12.85 -6.55
C GLU A 231 -7.28 -12.43 -5.15
N PRO A 232 -7.78 -13.03 -4.05
CA PRO A 232 -7.43 -12.61 -2.70
C PRO A 232 -5.93 -12.75 -2.43
N PHE A 233 -5.25 -11.60 -2.30
CA PHE A 233 -3.88 -11.51 -1.80
C PHE A 233 -3.84 -11.87 -0.31
N ASN A 234 -3.73 -13.16 -0.01
CA ASN A 234 -3.70 -13.65 1.36
C ASN A 234 -2.27 -13.52 1.94
N GLU A 235 -1.98 -12.37 2.55
CA GLU A 235 -0.74 -12.11 3.30
C GLU A 235 -0.80 -12.75 4.69
N HIS A 236 -0.24 -13.96 4.85
CA HIS A 236 0.09 -14.48 6.19
C HIS A 236 1.51 -14.05 6.57
N THR A 237 1.67 -12.80 7.01
CA THR A 237 3.00 -12.22 7.28
C THR A 237 3.72 -12.79 8.50
N GLU A 238 2.97 -13.34 9.48
CA GLU A 238 3.52 -13.90 10.74
C GLU A 238 4.00 -15.36 10.61
N ASN A 239 3.50 -16.09 9.62
CA ASN A 239 3.82 -17.51 9.42
C ASN A 239 4.60 -17.77 8.11
N ALA A 240 5.48 -16.86 7.75
CA ALA A 240 6.22 -16.94 6.50
C ALA A 240 7.29 -18.04 6.49
N PHE A 241 7.54 -18.64 5.33
CA PHE A 241 8.62 -19.59 5.10
C PHE A 241 9.85 -18.88 4.54
N TYR A 242 11.02 -19.14 5.13
CA TYR A 242 12.28 -18.58 4.66
C TYR A 242 13.08 -19.64 3.90
N LEU A 243 13.40 -19.33 2.65
CA LEU A 243 14.27 -20.14 1.82
C LEU A 243 15.73 -19.97 2.27
N LYS A 244 16.56 -20.99 2.01
CA LYS A 244 18.01 -20.97 2.26
C LYS A 244 18.71 -19.74 1.65
N ASP A 245 18.23 -19.24 0.51
CA ASP A 245 18.77 -18.06 -0.17
C ASP A 245 18.26 -16.72 0.41
N GLY A 246 17.56 -16.76 1.55
CA GLY A 246 17.04 -15.59 2.26
C GLY A 246 15.71 -15.07 1.71
N LYS A 247 15.18 -15.63 0.62
CA LYS A 247 13.87 -15.24 0.09
C LYS A 247 12.75 -15.71 1.01
N LYS A 248 11.71 -14.87 1.14
CA LYS A 248 10.56 -15.10 2.01
C LYS A 248 9.34 -15.49 1.18
N LEU A 249 8.61 -16.52 1.62
CA LEU A 249 7.34 -16.96 1.07
C LEU A 249 6.25 -16.74 2.11
N THR A 250 5.14 -16.10 1.73
CA THR A 250 4.05 -15.74 2.65
C THR A 250 2.73 -16.42 2.31
N SER A 251 2.64 -17.02 1.12
CA SER A 251 1.47 -17.73 0.64
C SER A 251 1.84 -19.01 -0.11
N ILE A 252 0.88 -19.91 -0.23
CA ILE A 252 0.96 -21.08 -1.12
C ILE A 252 1.28 -20.66 -2.57
N LYS A 253 0.75 -19.51 -3.01
CA LYS A 253 1.00 -18.95 -4.34
C LYS A 253 2.47 -18.56 -4.48
N ASP A 254 3.06 -17.91 -3.47
CA ASP A 254 4.50 -17.60 -3.46
C ASP A 254 5.34 -18.85 -3.61
N LEU A 255 4.97 -19.94 -2.94
CA LEU A 255 5.66 -21.24 -3.07
C LEU A 255 5.55 -21.81 -4.49
N TYR A 256 4.37 -21.74 -5.11
CA TYR A 256 4.20 -22.15 -6.51
C TYR A 256 5.15 -21.38 -7.45
N HIS A 257 5.22 -20.06 -7.28
CA HIS A 257 6.08 -19.22 -8.11
C HIS A 257 7.55 -19.43 -7.78
N ALA A 258 7.90 -19.60 -6.51
CA ALA A 258 9.26 -19.87 -6.07
C ALA A 258 9.87 -21.07 -6.78
N PHE A 259 9.11 -22.13 -7.00
CA PHE A 259 9.60 -23.30 -7.74
C PHE A 259 10.05 -23.02 -9.18
N TRP A 260 9.70 -21.88 -9.80
CA TRP A 260 10.25 -21.52 -11.13
C TRP A 260 11.71 -21.08 -11.06
N TYR A 261 12.05 -20.26 -10.06
CA TYR A 261 13.32 -19.56 -9.96
C TYR A 261 14.20 -20.04 -8.80
N MET A 262 13.69 -20.92 -7.95
CA MET A 262 14.42 -21.53 -6.84
C MET A 262 15.53 -22.42 -7.38
N SER A 263 16.76 -22.24 -6.90
CA SER A 263 17.88 -23.08 -7.31
C SER A 263 17.69 -24.54 -6.86
N LYS A 264 18.34 -25.49 -7.55
CA LYS A 264 18.33 -26.91 -7.15
C LYS A 264 18.87 -27.11 -5.73
N ASP A 265 19.91 -26.35 -5.37
CA ASP A 265 20.53 -26.41 -4.03
C ASP A 265 19.59 -25.89 -2.93
N THR A 266 18.84 -24.82 -3.22
CA THR A 266 17.81 -24.29 -2.31
C THR A 266 16.69 -25.31 -2.15
N PHE A 267 16.21 -25.91 -3.23
CA PHE A 267 15.16 -26.92 -3.18
C PHE A 267 15.58 -28.15 -2.37
N ASN A 268 16.76 -28.72 -2.67
CA ASN A 268 17.29 -29.91 -2.00
C ASN A 268 17.61 -29.69 -0.51
N HIS A 269 17.79 -28.43 -0.08
CA HIS A 269 17.94 -28.12 1.34
C HIS A 269 16.61 -28.29 2.12
N HIS A 270 15.49 -28.00 1.47
CA HIS A 270 14.15 -28.05 2.06
C HIS A 270 13.43 -29.37 1.79
N VAL A 271 13.82 -30.08 0.73
CA VAL A 271 13.24 -31.37 0.33
C VAL A 271 14.36 -32.41 0.23
N THR A 272 14.26 -33.43 1.07
CA THR A 272 15.16 -34.59 1.11
C THR A 272 14.31 -35.86 1.22
N GLU A 273 14.93 -37.04 1.24
CA GLU A 273 14.21 -38.30 1.46
C GLU A 273 13.51 -38.36 2.84
N GLN A 274 14.02 -37.63 3.83
CA GLN A 274 13.56 -37.68 5.21
C GLN A 274 12.58 -36.55 5.56
N LYS A 275 12.58 -35.45 4.80
CA LYS A 275 11.78 -34.26 5.10
C LYS A 275 11.33 -33.51 3.85
N ASN A 276 10.18 -32.86 3.97
CA ASN A 276 9.71 -31.86 3.02
C ASN A 276 9.18 -30.66 3.81
N ASP A 277 10.03 -29.65 3.98
CA ASP A 277 9.73 -28.46 4.78
C ASP A 277 8.55 -27.66 4.17
N PHE A 278 8.39 -27.70 2.84
CA PHE A 278 7.26 -27.05 2.15
C PHE A 278 5.93 -27.72 2.46
N ALA A 279 5.87 -29.05 2.44
CA ALA A 279 4.67 -29.80 2.80
C ALA A 279 4.27 -29.55 4.26
N LYS A 280 5.25 -29.59 5.17
CA LYS A 280 5.03 -29.29 6.59
C LYS A 280 4.50 -27.86 6.77
N TRP A 281 5.13 -26.88 6.13
CA TRP A 281 4.67 -25.49 6.19
C TRP A 281 3.25 -25.31 5.65
N VAL A 282 2.93 -25.92 4.51
CA VAL A 282 1.57 -25.92 3.94
C VAL A 282 0.54 -26.49 4.91
N LYS A 283 0.87 -27.60 5.58
CA LYS A 283 0.00 -28.23 6.57
C LYS A 283 -0.19 -27.33 7.78
N ASP A 284 0.91 -26.95 8.43
CA ASP A 284 0.92 -26.30 9.74
C ASP A 284 0.39 -24.87 9.68
N VAL A 285 0.65 -24.15 8.57
CA VAL A 285 0.28 -22.73 8.43
C VAL A 285 -1.08 -22.53 7.77
N PHE A 286 -1.43 -23.37 6.79
CA PHE A 286 -2.65 -23.19 5.99
C PHE A 286 -3.73 -24.24 6.28
N GLY A 287 -3.46 -25.24 7.12
CA GLY A 287 -4.39 -26.32 7.44
C GLY A 287 -4.76 -27.16 6.21
N LYS A 288 -3.81 -27.34 5.29
CA LYS A 288 -4.03 -27.94 3.97
C LYS A 288 -3.44 -29.36 3.86
N ASP A 289 -3.99 -30.28 4.64
CA ASP A 289 -3.48 -31.67 4.75
C ASP A 289 -3.35 -32.38 3.41
N ASN A 290 -4.41 -32.39 2.59
CA ASN A 290 -4.41 -33.11 1.31
C ASN A 290 -3.33 -32.60 0.33
N LEU A 291 -3.05 -31.30 0.35
CA LEU A 291 -1.99 -30.77 -0.51
C LEU A 291 -0.61 -31.01 0.10
N ALA A 292 -0.45 -30.88 1.41
CA ALA A 292 0.79 -31.25 2.06
C ALA A 292 1.18 -32.70 1.74
N GLU A 293 0.22 -33.62 1.79
CA GLU A 293 0.41 -35.01 1.38
C GLU A 293 0.78 -35.14 -0.10
N SER A 294 0.11 -34.39 -0.99
CA SER A 294 0.48 -34.35 -2.40
C SER A 294 1.90 -33.82 -2.65
N LEU A 295 2.36 -32.85 -1.85
CA LEU A 295 3.71 -32.31 -1.93
C LEU A 295 4.76 -33.29 -1.40
N LEU A 296 4.43 -34.10 -0.37
CA LEU A 296 5.31 -35.17 0.11
C LEU A 296 5.59 -36.21 -0.98
N SER A 297 4.61 -36.49 -1.83
CA SER A 297 4.78 -37.43 -2.94
C SER A 297 5.64 -36.91 -4.10
N ALA A 298 5.91 -35.60 -4.15
CA ALA A 298 6.62 -34.99 -5.27
C ALA A 298 8.14 -35.16 -5.14
N LYS A 299 8.76 -35.78 -6.16
CA LYS A 299 10.20 -36.09 -6.17
C LYS A 299 11.06 -35.06 -6.88
N SER A 300 10.42 -34.09 -7.53
CA SER A 300 11.09 -33.00 -8.24
C SER A 300 10.39 -31.67 -7.97
N ARG A 301 11.12 -30.59 -8.20
CA ARG A 301 10.61 -29.21 -8.11
C ARG A 301 9.46 -28.97 -9.10
N GLU A 302 9.59 -29.53 -10.30
CA GLU A 302 8.60 -29.44 -11.38
C GLU A 302 7.31 -30.18 -11.01
N GLU A 303 7.44 -31.37 -10.42
CA GLU A 303 6.30 -32.14 -9.91
C GLU A 303 5.63 -31.44 -8.74
N ALA A 304 6.40 -30.96 -7.75
CA ALA A 304 5.87 -30.23 -6.60
C ALA A 304 5.08 -29.00 -7.04
N ARG A 305 5.60 -28.28 -8.03
CA ARG A 305 4.89 -27.15 -8.65
C ARG A 305 3.60 -27.59 -9.34
N SER A 306 3.59 -28.72 -10.04
CA SER A 306 2.38 -29.20 -10.72
C SER A 306 1.21 -29.45 -9.75
N LYS A 307 1.50 -29.94 -8.53
CA LYS A 307 0.51 -30.16 -7.47
C LYS A 307 -0.11 -28.85 -6.97
N LEU A 308 0.68 -27.77 -6.98
CA LEU A 308 0.28 -26.44 -6.56
C LEU A 308 -0.51 -25.66 -7.63
N ARG A 309 -0.67 -26.19 -8.84
CA ARG A 309 -1.25 -25.45 -10.00
C ARG A 309 -2.67 -24.94 -9.75
N ARG A 310 -3.48 -25.65 -8.96
CA ARG A 310 -4.84 -25.21 -8.59
C ARG A 310 -4.83 -23.96 -7.69
N TRP A 311 -3.75 -23.75 -6.97
CA TRP A 311 -3.58 -22.65 -6.00
C TRP A 311 -2.66 -21.54 -6.52
N ALA A 312 -2.31 -21.63 -7.81
CA ALA A 312 -1.62 -20.61 -8.56
C ALA A 312 -2.59 -19.61 -9.23
N ARG A 313 -3.89 -19.92 -9.21
CA ARG A 313 -4.98 -19.01 -9.63
C ARG A 313 -5.24 -18.11 -8.42
#